data_AF-A0A2V6L0R2-F1
#
_entry.id   AF-A0A2V6L0R2-F1
#
_cell.length_a   1.000
_cell.length_b   1.000
_cell.length_c   1.000
_cell.angle_alpha   90.00
_cell.angle_beta   90.00
_cell.angle_gamma   90.00
#
_symmetry.space_group_name_H-M   'P 1'
#
loop_
_entity.id
_entity.type
_entity.pdbx_description
1 polymer ?
#
loop_
_entity_poly.entity_id
_entity_poly.type
_entity_poly.pdbx_seq_one_letter_code
_entity_poly.pdbx_strand_id
1 'polypeptide(L)'
;MISTIVIGTRGSELARAQARMVEKALHEKWPDLTIETKIIRTSGDESQSQAGNLRHGRKGLFTAEIEKALLARDVDLAVHSAKDLPS
;
A
#
# COMPACT_ATOMS: atom_id res chain seq x y z
N MET A 1 21.07 12.36 -3.97
CA MET A 1 19.85 12.41 -4.79
C MET A 1 19.17 11.06 -4.60
N ILE A 2 17.91 11.00 -4.15
CA ILE A 2 17.20 9.72 -4.03
C ILE A 2 16.86 9.30 -5.45
N SER A 3 17.52 8.24 -5.95
CA SER A 3 17.35 7.75 -7.32
C SER A 3 16.17 6.80 -7.48
N THR A 4 15.73 6.19 -6.38
CA THR A 4 14.70 5.15 -6.37
C THR A 4 13.78 5.35 -5.17
N ILE A 5 12.47 5.21 -5.39
CA ILE A 5 11.44 5.19 -4.35
C ILE A 5 10.71 3.86 -4.41
N VAL A 6 10.51 3.22 -3.25
CA VAL A 6 9.74 1.98 -3.12
C VAL A 6 8.36 2.27 -2.53
N ILE A 7 7.31 1.97 -3.28
CA ILE A 7 5.91 2.10 -2.90
C ILE A 7 5.40 0.80 -2.29
N GLY A 8 4.94 0.84 -1.04
CA GLY A 8 4.19 -0.22 -0.40
C GLY A 8 2.70 -0.12 -0.73
N THR A 9 2.09 -1.22 -1.18
CA THR A 9 0.64 -1.32 -1.40
C THR A 9 0.12 -2.73 -1.11
N ARG A 10 -1.21 -2.87 -0.93
CA ARG A 10 -1.86 -4.17 -0.80
C ARG A 10 -1.91 -4.93 -2.13
N GLY A 11 -2.12 -6.24 -2.04
CA GLY A 11 -2.20 -7.14 -3.20
C GLY A 11 -3.53 -7.14 -3.96
N SER A 12 -4.56 -6.38 -3.54
CA SER A 12 -5.83 -6.32 -4.26
C SER A 12 -5.67 -5.56 -5.59
N GLU A 13 -6.52 -5.87 -6.58
CA GLU A 13 -6.46 -5.18 -7.87
C GLU A 13 -6.68 -3.67 -7.73
N LEU A 14 -7.62 -3.27 -6.88
CA LEU A 14 -7.88 -1.87 -6.56
C LEU A 14 -6.66 -1.18 -5.92
N ALA A 15 -5.99 -1.83 -4.96
CA ALA A 15 -4.81 -1.26 -4.31
C ALA A 15 -3.64 -1.09 -5.30
N ARG A 16 -3.44 -2.04 -6.21
CA ARG A 16 -2.46 -1.90 -7.30
C ARG A 16 -2.83 -0.79 -8.29
N ALA A 17 -4.11 -0.61 -8.59
CA ALA A 17 -4.57 0.48 -9.44
C ALA A 17 -4.30 1.85 -8.78
N GLN A 18 -4.55 1.97 -7.48
CA GLN A 18 -4.23 3.17 -6.70
C GLN A 18 -2.73 3.45 -6.66
N ALA A 19 -1.89 2.41 -6.49
CA ALA A 19 -0.44 2.57 -6.56
C ALA A 19 0.01 3.10 -7.93
N ARG A 20 -0.50 2.55 -9.04
CA ARG A 20 -0.20 3.05 -10.39
C ARG A 20 -0.66 4.50 -10.62
N MET A 21 -1.78 4.92 -10.01
CA MET A 21 -2.21 6.32 -10.08
C MET A 21 -1.19 7.25 -9.41
N VAL A 22 -0.63 6.84 -8.27
CA VAL A 22 0.40 7.59 -7.56
C VAL A 22 1.72 7.58 -8.35
N GLU A 23 2.15 6.42 -8.87
CA GLU A 23 3.33 6.30 -9.75
C GLU A 23 3.27 7.28 -10.92
N LYS A 24 2.12 7.30 -11.63
CA LYS A 24 1.92 8.20 -12.76
C LYS A 24 2.04 9.67 -12.35
N ALA A 25 1.40 10.06 -11.24
CA ALA A 25 1.47 11.44 -10.75
C ALA A 25 2.89 11.84 -10.32
N LEU A 26 3.67 10.91 -9.77
CA LEU A 26 5.08 11.14 -9.45
C LEU A 26 5.92 11.31 -10.71
N HIS A 27 5.76 10.44 -11.72
CA HIS A 27 6.48 10.56 -12.99
C HIS A 27 6.16 11.83 -13.78
N GLU A 28 4.93 12.35 -13.68
CA GLU A 28 4.56 13.63 -14.28
C GLU A 28 5.36 14.82 -13.70
N LYS A 29 5.88 14.70 -12.47
CA LYS A 29 6.67 15.73 -11.79
C LYS A 29 8.17 15.44 -11.77
N TRP A 30 8.53 14.16 -11.73
CA TRP A 30 9.91 13.68 -11.71
C TRP A 30 10.08 12.55 -12.74
N PRO A 31 10.28 12.89 -14.04
CA PRO A 31 10.35 11.91 -15.11
C PRO A 31 11.49 10.89 -14.96
N ASP A 32 12.59 11.28 -14.34
CA ASP A 32 13.78 10.44 -14.14
C ASP A 32 13.74 9.61 -12.84
N LEU A 33 12.63 9.69 -12.08
CA LEU A 33 12.49 8.97 -10.83
C LEU A 33 12.25 7.47 -11.09
N THR A 34 13.11 6.62 -10.53
CA THR A 34 12.86 5.17 -10.52
C THR A 34 11.86 4.86 -9.41
N ILE A 35 10.79 4.12 -9.74
CA ILE A 35 9.77 3.73 -8.77
C ILE A 35 9.60 2.22 -8.82
N GLU A 36 9.66 1.58 -7.66
CA GLU A 36 9.37 0.15 -7.48
C GLU A 36 8.11 -0.01 -6.63
N THR A 37 7.20 -0.90 -7.01
CA THR A 37 6.02 -1.23 -6.18
C THR A 37 6.21 -2.58 -5.49
N LYS A 38 6.17 -2.57 -4.16
CA LYS A 38 6.23 -3.74 -3.28
C LYS A 38 4.84 -4.08 -2.77
N ILE A 39 4.37 -5.29 -3.11
CA ILE A 39 3.12 -5.83 -2.59
C ILE A 39 3.35 -6.33 -1.17
N ILE A 40 2.59 -5.79 -0.23
CA ILE A 40 2.61 -6.18 1.18
C ILE A 40 1.30 -6.88 1.50
N ARG A 41 1.42 -8.12 1.96
CA ARG A 41 0.29 -8.95 2.36
C ARG A 41 -0.10 -8.59 3.79
N THR A 42 -1.37 -8.25 4.01
CA THR A 42 -1.89 -7.83 5.33
C THR A 42 -2.71 -8.93 5.98
N SER A 43 -2.81 -8.94 7.31
CA SER A 43 -3.64 -9.91 8.04
C SER A 43 -5.13 -9.83 7.65
N GLY A 44 -5.59 -8.64 7.23
CA GLY A 44 -6.92 -8.45 6.67
C GLY A 44 -7.15 -9.16 5.33
N ASP A 45 -6.09 -9.36 4.52
CA ASP A 45 -6.18 -10.13 3.27
C ASP A 45 -6.39 -11.63 3.55
N GLU A 46 -5.77 -12.16 4.61
CA GLU A 46 -5.94 -13.56 5.03
C GLU A 46 -7.31 -13.84 5.65
N SER A 47 -7.91 -12.83 6.27
CA SER A 47 -9.24 -12.94 6.87
C SER A 47 -10.36 -12.90 5.82
N GLN A 48 -10.17 -12.17 4.70
CA GLN A 48 -11.13 -12.16 3.59
C GLN A 48 -11.21 -13.48 2.82
N SER A 49 -10.11 -14.24 2.75
CA SER A 49 -10.10 -15.52 2.04
C SER A 49 -10.88 -16.62 2.78
N GLN A 50 -11.06 -16.48 4.11
CA GLN A 50 -11.71 -17.51 4.95
C GLN A 50 -13.16 -17.21 5.34
N ALA A 51 -13.67 -15.98 5.12
CA ALA A 51 -15.06 -15.67 5.38
C ALA A 51 -15.55 -14.55 4.46
N GLY A 52 -16.48 -14.87 3.56
CA GLY A 52 -17.17 -13.92 2.69
C GLY A 52 -18.05 -12.87 3.39
N ASN A 53 -17.82 -12.56 4.67
CA ASN A 53 -18.63 -11.64 5.46
C ASN A 53 -17.89 -11.07 6.69
N LEU A 54 -16.74 -10.41 6.52
CA LEU A 54 -16.25 -9.50 7.55
C LEU A 54 -16.77 -8.09 7.26
N ARG A 55 -18.06 -7.92 7.56
CA ARG A 55 -18.66 -6.61 7.83
C ARG A 55 -18.01 -6.08 9.11
N HIS A 56 -17.40 -4.90 9.02
CA HIS A 56 -16.70 -4.15 10.08
C HIS A 56 -15.22 -4.50 10.24
N GLY A 57 -14.39 -3.68 9.57
CA GLY A 57 -12.95 -3.64 9.75
C GLY A 57 -12.59 -3.44 11.22
N ARG A 58 -11.91 -4.43 11.79
CA ARG A 58 -11.15 -4.21 13.02
C ARG A 58 -10.02 -3.23 12.68
N LYS A 59 -9.86 -2.21 13.52
CA LYS A 59 -8.90 -1.11 13.39
C LYS A 59 -7.50 -1.66 13.08
N GLY A 60 -6.88 -1.21 11.98
CA GLY A 60 -5.49 -1.54 11.62
C GLY A 60 -5.24 -2.85 10.85
N LEU A 61 -6.27 -3.68 10.56
CA LEU A 61 -6.10 -4.96 9.85
C LEU A 61 -5.46 -4.86 8.45
N PHE A 62 -5.54 -3.69 7.82
CA PHE A 62 -5.08 -3.45 6.45
C PHE A 62 -3.91 -2.47 6.36
N THR A 63 -3.44 -1.94 7.49
CA THR A 63 -2.36 -0.91 7.52
C THR A 63 -1.14 -1.35 8.31
N ALA A 64 -1.30 -2.21 9.33
CA ALA A 64 -0.23 -2.55 10.27
C ALA A 64 1.04 -3.11 9.59
N GLU A 65 0.92 -4.01 8.62
CA GLU A 65 2.09 -4.59 7.95
C GLU A 65 2.79 -3.59 7.04
N ILE A 66 2.04 -2.67 6.43
CA ILE A 66 2.59 -1.61 5.59
C ILE A 66 3.28 -0.54 6.45
N GLU A 67 2.69 -0.17 7.59
CA GLU A 67 3.32 0.71 8.58
C GLU A 67 4.61 0.10 9.13
N LYS A 68 4.62 -1.20 9.40
CA LYS A 68 5.84 -1.92 9.80
C LYS A 68 6.93 -1.85 8.73
N ALA A 69 6.56 -2.02 7.46
CA ALA A 69 7.50 -1.90 6.34
C ALA A 69 8.06 -0.48 6.21
N LEU A 70 7.23 0.56 6.41
CA LEU A 70 7.68 1.96 6.45
C LEU A 70 8.69 2.20 7.60
N LEU A 71 8.37 1.74 8.82
CA LEU A 71 9.23 1.89 9.99
C LEU A 71 10.57 1.14 9.82
N ALA A 72 10.54 -0.02 9.14
CA ALA A 72 11.73 -0.78 8.80
C ALA A 72 12.52 -0.21 7.61
N ARG A 73 12.00 0.82 6.93
CA ARG A 73 12.53 1.35 5.66
C ARG A 73 12.60 0.32 4.53
N ASP A 74 11.71 -0.65 4.57
CA ASP A 74 11.51 -1.63 3.49
C ASP A 74 10.72 -1.04 2.30
N VAL A 75 9.99 0.05 2.57
CA VAL A 75 9.30 0.90 1.60
C VAL A 75 9.45 2.36 2.03
N ASP A 76 9.43 3.28 1.08
CA ASP A 76 9.58 4.72 1.31
C ASP A 76 8.24 5.44 1.45
N LEU A 77 7.19 4.92 0.82
CA LEU A 77 5.83 5.43 0.93
C LEU A 77 4.79 4.31 0.88
N ALA A 78 3.61 4.58 1.43
CA ALA A 78 2.49 3.65 1.43
C ALA A 78 1.28 4.24 0.69
N VAL A 79 0.59 3.42 -0.12
CA VAL A 79 -0.66 3.80 -0.79
C VAL A 79 -1.82 3.01 -0.21
N HIS A 80 -2.83 3.73 0.27
CA HIS A 80 -4.05 3.17 0.85
C HIS A 80 -5.30 3.82 0.26
N SER A 81 -6.41 3.08 0.28
CA SER A 81 -7.72 3.72 0.23
C SER A 81 -7.93 4.50 1.53
N ALA A 82 -8.32 5.77 1.44
CA ALA A 82 -8.47 6.63 2.62
C ALA A 82 -9.41 6.04 3.70
N LYS A 83 -10.46 5.31 3.29
CA LYS A 83 -11.41 4.64 4.20
C LYS A 83 -10.76 3.56 5.09
N ASP A 84 -9.61 3.03 4.70
CA ASP A 84 -8.91 1.95 5.40
C ASP A 84 -7.89 2.50 6.43
N LEU A 85 -7.64 3.81 6.43
CA LEU A 85 -6.75 4.45 7.40
C LEU A 85 -7.46 4.60 8.76
N PRO A 86 -6.76 4.32 9.88
CA PRO A 86 -7.33 4.51 11.22
C PRO A 86 -7.57 5.99 11.53
N SER A 87 -8.66 6.27 12.26
CA SER A 87 -8.99 7.58 12.85
C SER A 87 -8.72 7.66 14.35
#